data_AF-F8KTJ4-F1
#
_entry.id   AF-F8KTJ4-F1
#
_cell.length_a   1.000
_cell.length_b   1.000
_cell.length_c   1.000
_cell.angle_alpha   90.00
_cell.angle_beta   90.00
_cell.angle_gamma   90.00
#
_symmetry.space_group_name_H-M   'P 1'
#
loop_
_entity.id
_entity.type
_entity.pdbx_description
1 polymer ?
#
loop_
_entity_poly.entity_id
_entity_poly.type
_entity_poly.pdbx_seq_one_letter_code
_entity_poly.pdbx_strand_id
1 'polypeptide(L)'
;MLKNAVFWLLGAGLLVAEPNHDLKFDVFYRPVGGKMMEGMIKRTYMRITSLNNEAVLVEDIIINRGNSCNITKKIGDNFKDKFKKQPLFNYRLKYSQESAYELKCAPSQFLEIKIVTDKGDFERKVQ
;
A
#
# COMPACT_ATOMS: atom_id res chain seq x y z
N MET A 1 -61.90 -14.82 -10.26
CA MET A 1 -60.99 -13.69 -9.99
C MET A 1 -59.57 -14.25 -9.92
N LEU A 2 -58.74 -13.88 -10.89
CA LEU A 2 -57.35 -14.32 -11.06
C LEU A 2 -56.45 -13.35 -10.28
N LYS A 3 -55.63 -13.82 -9.32
CA LYS A 3 -54.51 -13.02 -8.78
C LYS A 3 -53.30 -13.89 -8.43
N ASN A 4 -52.32 -13.78 -9.33
CA ASN A 4 -50.88 -13.68 -9.13
C ASN A 4 -50.14 -14.72 -8.27
N ALA A 5 -49.39 -15.56 -8.98
CA ALA A 5 -48.17 -16.18 -8.50
C ALA A 5 -47.12 -15.12 -8.13
N VAL A 6 -46.42 -15.34 -7.01
CA VAL A 6 -45.13 -14.71 -6.70
C VAL A 6 -44.14 -15.84 -6.51
N PHE A 7 -43.28 -16.01 -7.51
CA PHE A 7 -42.08 -16.84 -7.45
C PHE A 7 -41.07 -16.14 -6.55
N TRP A 8 -40.78 -16.71 -5.37
CA TRP A 8 -39.59 -16.34 -4.61
C TRP A 8 -38.41 -17.17 -5.13
N LEU A 9 -37.59 -16.54 -5.98
CA LEU A 9 -36.24 -17.00 -6.25
C LEU A 9 -35.40 -16.78 -4.99
N LEU A 10 -35.17 -17.85 -4.23
CA LEU A 10 -34.10 -17.91 -3.24
C LEU A 10 -32.77 -17.90 -4.00
N GLY A 11 -32.26 -16.71 -4.28
CA GLY A 11 -30.90 -16.51 -4.73
C GLY A 11 -29.95 -16.99 -3.65
N ALA A 12 -29.25 -18.09 -3.92
CA ALA A 12 -28.11 -18.52 -3.15
C ALA A 12 -27.05 -17.42 -3.22
N GLY A 13 -27.00 -16.57 -2.20
CA GLY A 13 -25.88 -15.69 -1.97
C GLY A 13 -24.67 -16.57 -1.69
N LEU A 14 -23.79 -16.74 -2.69
CA LEU A 14 -22.42 -17.16 -2.43
C LEU A 14 -21.81 -16.12 -1.49
N LEU A 15 -21.70 -16.46 -0.21
CA LEU A 15 -20.72 -15.84 0.66
C LEU A 15 -19.36 -16.25 0.11
N VAL A 16 -18.81 -15.42 -0.78
CA VAL A 16 -17.39 -15.52 -1.12
C VAL A 16 -16.66 -15.16 0.15
N ALA A 17 -16.20 -16.19 0.88
CA ALA A 17 -15.26 -16.00 1.96
C ALA A 17 -14.02 -15.36 1.34
N GLU A 18 -13.82 -14.06 1.58
CA GLU A 18 -12.58 -13.40 1.26
C GLU A 18 -11.46 -14.19 1.97
N PRO A 19 -10.43 -14.65 1.25
CA PRO A 19 -9.32 -15.32 1.89
C PRO A 19 -8.63 -14.29 2.79
N ASN A 20 -8.94 -14.36 4.08
CA ASN A 20 -8.31 -13.57 5.13
C ASN A 20 -6.88 -14.12 5.33
N HIS A 21 -6.04 -13.96 4.31
CA HIS A 21 -4.60 -14.08 4.50
C HIS A 21 -4.21 -12.92 5.40
N ASP A 22 -3.85 -13.22 6.65
CA ASP A 22 -3.31 -12.25 7.59
C ASP A 22 -1.98 -11.74 7.04
N LEU A 23 -2.06 -10.72 6.18
CA LEU A 23 -0.93 -10.11 5.50
C LEU A 23 -0.06 -9.38 6.52
N LYS A 24 1.24 -9.67 6.49
CA LYS A 24 2.21 -9.11 7.43
C LYS A 24 3.23 -8.27 6.68
N PHE A 25 3.20 -6.97 6.94
CA PHE A 25 4.20 -6.03 6.48
C PHE A 25 4.75 -5.22 7.64
N ASP A 26 6.07 -5.06 7.70
CA ASP A 26 6.68 -3.99 8.48
C ASP A 26 6.72 -2.73 7.62
N VAL A 27 6.36 -1.58 8.20
CA VAL A 27 6.29 -0.30 7.50
C VAL A 27 7.11 0.72 8.27
N PHE A 28 8.21 1.12 7.66
CA PHE A 28 9.08 2.16 8.17
C PHE A 28 8.80 3.48 7.46
N TYR A 29 8.69 4.56 8.23
CA TYR A 29 8.42 5.91 7.75
C TYR A 29 9.44 6.88 8.33
N ARG A 30 10.04 7.72 7.47
CA ARG A 30 10.99 8.75 7.90
C ARG A 30 10.85 10.03 7.07
N PRO A 31 10.43 11.16 7.67
CA PRO A 31 10.56 12.46 7.04
C PRO A 31 12.05 12.85 6.98
N VAL A 32 12.54 13.25 5.81
CA VAL A 32 13.91 13.74 5.61
C VAL A 32 13.85 15.21 5.17
N GLY A 33 14.12 16.10 6.11
CA GLY A 33 14.28 17.53 5.85
C GLY A 33 15.75 17.87 5.61
N GLY A 34 16.09 18.28 4.39
CA GLY A 34 17.36 18.96 4.10
C GLY A 34 17.18 20.47 4.21
N LYS A 35 18.14 21.18 4.83
CA LYS A 35 18.24 22.64 4.74
C LYS A 35 18.86 22.98 3.38
N MET A 36 18.05 23.33 2.38
CA MET A 36 18.53 24.09 1.22
C MET A 36 17.93 25.50 1.28
N MET A 37 18.78 26.49 1.00
CA MET A 37 18.40 27.90 0.92
C MET A 37 17.20 28.05 -0.02
N GLU A 38 16.19 28.77 0.46
CA GLU A 38 15.02 29.24 -0.30
C GLU A 38 14.00 28.19 -0.78
N GLY A 39 13.80 27.11 -0.03
CA GLY A 39 12.63 26.25 -0.23
C GLY A 39 12.78 24.90 0.44
N MET A 40 11.96 24.62 1.45
CA MET A 40 12.03 23.38 2.21
C MET A 40 11.52 22.21 1.34
N ILE A 41 12.39 21.56 0.57
CA ILE A 41 12.05 20.28 -0.08
C ILE A 41 12.04 19.20 1.00
N LYS A 42 10.86 18.97 1.58
CA LYS A 42 10.64 17.86 2.51
C LYS A 42 10.42 16.58 1.69
N ARG A 43 11.48 15.78 1.53
CA ARG A 43 11.35 14.44 0.97
C ARG A 43 11.03 13.50 2.10
N THR A 44 10.11 12.60 1.87
CA THR A 44 9.71 11.64 2.88
C THR A 44 9.97 10.25 2.35
N TYR A 45 10.53 9.37 3.17
CA TYR A 45 10.82 8.02 2.75
C TYR A 45 9.95 7.03 3.50
N MET A 46 9.38 6.11 2.73
CA MET A 46 8.66 4.97 3.26
C MET A 46 9.36 3.71 2.78
N ARG A 47 9.42 2.70 3.64
CA ARG A 47 9.86 1.37 3.28
C ARG A 47 8.83 0.37 3.76
N ILE A 48 8.47 -0.57 2.90
CA ILE A 48 7.69 -1.74 3.27
C ILE A 48 8.58 -2.97 3.23
N THR A 49 8.43 -3.86 4.19
CA THR A 49 9.13 -5.14 4.25
C THR A 49 8.10 -6.25 4.39
N SER A 50 8.12 -7.23 3.49
CA SER A 50 7.19 -8.37 3.58
C SER A 50 7.62 -9.32 4.69
N LEU A 51 6.71 -9.62 5.60
CA LEU A 51 6.85 -10.65 6.64
C LEU A 51 5.90 -11.84 6.35
N ASN A 52 5.39 -11.91 5.12
CA ASN A 52 4.53 -12.99 4.65
C ASN A 52 5.36 -14.25 4.34
N ASN A 53 4.84 -15.41 4.72
CA ASN A 53 5.46 -16.71 4.44
C ASN A 53 5.53 -17.01 2.94
N GLU A 54 4.52 -16.55 2.20
CA GLU A 54 4.45 -16.69 0.75
C GLU A 54 4.79 -15.37 0.05
N ALA A 55 5.24 -15.46 -1.20
CA ALA A 55 5.43 -14.28 -2.03
C ALA A 55 4.09 -13.56 -2.27
N VAL A 56 4.11 -12.23 -2.21
CA VAL A 56 2.93 -11.37 -2.40
C VAL A 56 3.22 -10.40 -3.54
N LEU A 57 2.28 -10.25 -4.48
CA LEU A 57 2.35 -9.23 -5.53
C LEU A 57 1.82 -7.91 -4.96
N VAL A 58 2.64 -6.88 -4.94
CA VAL A 58 2.21 -5.52 -4.59
C VAL A 58 1.68 -4.85 -5.85
N GLU A 59 0.38 -4.58 -5.87
CA GLU A 59 -0.35 -4.03 -7.02
C GLU A 59 -0.50 -2.52 -6.93
N ASP A 60 -0.69 -1.98 -5.72
CA ASP A 60 -0.78 -0.55 -5.46
C ASP A 60 -0.46 -0.22 -3.98
N ILE A 61 -0.14 1.04 -3.71
CA ILE A 61 -0.04 1.57 -2.34
C ILE A 61 -0.74 2.93 -2.27
N ILE A 62 -1.79 2.98 -1.47
CA ILE A 62 -2.60 4.18 -1.24
C ILE A 62 -2.19 4.80 0.08
N ILE A 63 -1.91 6.10 0.07
CA ILE A 63 -1.52 6.86 1.26
C ILE A 63 -2.57 7.94 1.55
N ASN A 64 -2.96 8.07 2.82
CA ASN A 64 -3.84 9.11 3.36
C ASN A 64 -5.26 9.21 2.81
N ARG A 65 -5.75 8.21 2.07
CA ARG A 65 -7.13 8.15 1.54
C ARG A 65 -7.64 9.54 1.03
N GLY A 66 -6.73 10.34 0.45
CA GLY A 66 -6.91 11.78 0.24
C GLY A 66 -5.62 12.46 -0.23
N ASN A 67 -5.79 13.46 -1.12
CA ASN A 67 -4.78 14.05 -2.02
C ASN A 67 -3.53 14.73 -1.38
N SER A 68 -3.21 14.53 -0.11
CA SER A 68 -2.12 15.25 0.57
C SER A 68 -0.74 14.57 0.45
N CYS A 69 -0.69 13.31 0.01
CA CYS A 69 0.52 12.50 -0.07
C CYS A 69 0.54 11.66 -1.33
N ASN A 70 1.61 11.78 -2.12
CA ASN A 70 1.80 10.98 -3.32
C ASN A 70 3.13 10.25 -3.28
N ILE A 71 3.12 8.98 -3.71
CA ILE A 71 4.32 8.23 -4.03
C ILE A 71 4.88 8.82 -5.32
N THR A 72 6.08 9.37 -5.26
CA THR A 72 6.72 9.99 -6.42
C THR A 72 7.72 9.06 -7.09
N LYS A 73 8.29 8.11 -6.34
CA LYS A 73 9.35 7.24 -6.84
C LYS A 73 9.51 5.97 -6.02
N LYS A 74 9.80 4.86 -6.71
CA LYS A 74 10.40 3.65 -6.11
C LYS A 74 11.93 3.80 -6.13
N ILE A 75 12.56 3.75 -4.97
CA ILE A 75 13.99 4.00 -4.79
C ILE A 75 14.80 2.74 -5.12
N GLY A 76 14.27 1.57 -4.76
CA GLY A 76 14.88 0.27 -5.05
C GLY A 76 14.36 -0.85 -4.13
N ASP A 77 15.05 -1.99 -4.17
CA ASP A 77 14.81 -3.14 -3.30
C ASP A 77 15.57 -3.01 -1.96
N ASN A 78 16.31 -1.91 -1.78
CA ASN A 78 16.81 -1.37 -0.51
C ASN A 78 17.13 0.14 -0.62
N PHE A 79 17.43 0.81 0.50
CA PHE A 79 17.84 2.24 0.52
C PHE A 79 19.25 2.51 -0.07
N LYS A 80 20.05 1.46 -0.32
CA LYS A 80 21.42 1.54 -0.84
C LYS A 80 21.50 1.39 -2.37
N ASP A 81 20.43 0.94 -3.01
CA ASP A 81 20.37 0.71 -4.43
C ASP A 81 20.32 2.05 -5.16
N LYS A 82 21.28 2.24 -6.07
CA LYS A 82 21.33 3.43 -6.94
C LYS A 82 20.11 3.44 -7.84
N PHE A 83 19.11 4.25 -7.51
CA PHE A 83 18.00 4.76 -8.33
C PHE A 83 17.81 4.06 -9.68
N LYS A 84 17.45 2.77 -9.68
CA LYS A 84 17.05 2.09 -10.92
C LYS A 84 15.62 2.53 -11.21
N LYS A 85 15.32 2.92 -12.46
CA LYS A 85 13.94 3.15 -12.88
C LYS A 85 13.21 1.80 -12.88
N GLN A 86 12.64 1.46 -11.73
CA GLN A 86 11.76 0.30 -11.57
C GLN A 86 10.31 0.79 -11.62
N PRO A 87 9.36 -0.06 -12.06
CA PRO A 87 7.94 0.25 -11.93
C PRO A 87 7.59 0.49 -10.45
N LEU A 88 6.69 1.44 -10.20
CA LEU A 88 6.26 1.77 -8.83
C LEU A 88 5.56 0.60 -8.14
N PHE A 89 4.82 -0.18 -8.91
CA PHE A 89 3.98 -1.29 -8.48
C PHE A 89 4.12 -2.49 -9.42
N ASN A 90 3.33 -3.54 -9.20
CA ASN A 90 3.37 -4.81 -9.91
C ASN A 90 4.69 -5.55 -9.75
N TYR A 91 5.17 -5.65 -8.51
CA TYR A 91 6.37 -6.42 -8.15
C TYR A 91 6.09 -7.35 -6.98
N ARG A 92 6.80 -8.49 -6.94
CA ARG A 92 6.64 -9.49 -5.88
C ARG A 92 7.64 -9.28 -4.75
N LEU A 93 7.16 -9.34 -3.51
CA LEU A 93 7.99 -9.40 -2.31
C LEU A 93 7.91 -10.79 -1.69
N LYS A 94 9.06 -11.43 -1.51
CA LYS A 94 9.24 -12.61 -0.67
C LYS A 94 9.49 -12.21 0.79
N TYR A 95 9.44 -13.17 1.71
CA TYR A 95 9.78 -12.96 3.11
C TYR A 95 11.10 -12.19 3.27
N SER A 96 11.09 -11.17 4.13
CA SER A 96 12.17 -10.22 4.42
C SER A 96 12.68 -9.37 3.25
N GLN A 97 12.04 -9.41 2.07
CA GLN A 97 12.34 -8.46 1.01
C GLN A 97 11.69 -7.11 1.28
N GLU A 98 12.42 -6.05 0.97
CA GLU A 98 11.98 -4.68 1.19
C GLU A 98 11.77 -3.93 -0.13
N SER A 99 10.94 -2.89 -0.08
CA SER A 99 10.86 -1.89 -1.13
C SER A 99 10.75 -0.51 -0.53
N ALA A 100 11.54 0.43 -1.07
CA ALA A 100 11.61 1.80 -0.58
C ALA A 100 11.00 2.79 -1.57
N TYR A 101 10.33 3.80 -1.03
CA TYR A 101 9.55 4.79 -1.73
C TYR A 101 9.88 6.20 -1.28
N GLU A 102 9.93 7.13 -2.25
CA GLU A 102 9.91 8.56 -1.98
C GLU A 102 8.46 9.05 -2.03
N LEU A 103 8.08 9.77 -0.99
CA LEU A 103 6.79 10.40 -0.80
C LEU A 103 6.96 11.92 -0.81
N LYS A 104 5.99 12.60 -1.42
CA LYS A 104 5.81 14.04 -1.29
C LYS A 104 4.64 14.28 -0.34
N CYS A 105 4.97 14.54 0.93
CA CYS A 105 4.02 14.69 2.04
C CYS A 105 4.37 15.91 2.89
N ALA A 106 3.38 16.46 3.60
CA ALA A 106 3.64 17.38 4.71
C ALA A 106 4.17 16.60 5.93
N PRO A 107 5.19 17.09 6.66
CA PRO A 107 5.97 16.29 7.61
C PRO A 107 5.27 15.98 8.93
N SER A 108 4.11 16.58 9.18
CA SER A 108 3.35 16.47 10.43
C SER A 108 2.03 15.73 10.25
N GLN A 109 1.87 15.00 9.14
CA GLN A 109 0.66 14.23 8.85
C GLN A 109 0.82 12.80 9.32
N PHE A 110 -0.16 12.31 10.08
CA PHE A 110 -0.37 10.88 10.25
C PHE A 110 -0.56 10.25 8.87
N LEU A 111 0.07 9.11 8.63
CA LEU A 111 -0.13 8.36 7.39
C LEU A 111 -1.03 7.15 7.60
N GLU A 112 -2.13 7.10 6.85
CA GLU A 112 -2.89 5.86 6.64
C GLU A 112 -2.41 5.20 5.35
N ILE A 113 -1.80 4.02 5.46
CA ILE A 113 -1.19 3.30 4.36
C ILE A 113 -2.02 2.06 4.08
N LYS A 114 -2.46 1.90 2.84
CA LYS A 114 -3.10 0.69 2.33
C LYS A 114 -2.24 0.09 1.23
N ILE A 115 -1.78 -1.14 1.41
CA ILE A 115 -1.03 -1.91 0.41
C ILE A 115 -2.01 -2.88 -0.24
N VAL A 116 -2.26 -2.70 -1.53
CA VAL A 116 -3.14 -3.57 -2.33
C VAL A 116 -2.31 -4.70 -2.92
N THR A 117 -2.79 -5.94 -2.76
CA THR A 117 -2.05 -7.13 -3.19
C THR A 117 -2.94 -8.18 -3.83
N ASP A 118 -2.29 -9.15 -4.51
CA ASP A 118 -2.96 -10.35 -5.05
C ASP A 118 -3.62 -11.24 -3.99
N LYS A 119 -3.39 -10.98 -2.70
CA LYS A 119 -3.89 -11.76 -1.56
C LYS A 119 -4.77 -10.97 -0.61
N GLY A 120 -5.20 -9.78 -1.01
CA GLY A 120 -6.00 -8.87 -0.20
C GLY A 120 -5.25 -7.59 0.17
N ASP A 121 -5.85 -6.82 1.07
CA ASP A 121 -5.35 -5.50 1.44
C ASP A 121 -4.74 -5.51 2.83
N PHE A 122 -3.59 -4.84 2.98
CA PHE A 122 -2.98 -4.55 4.27
C PHE A 122 -3.14 -3.08 4.62
N GLU A 123 -3.56 -2.76 5.85
CA GLU A 123 -3.71 -1.38 6.32
C GLU A 123 -2.87 -1.09 7.57
N ARG A 124 -2.21 0.08 7.59
CA ARG A 124 -1.40 0.52 8.72
C ARG A 124 -1.49 2.03 8.89
N LYS A 125 -1.63 2.48 10.15
CA LYS A 125 -1.45 3.89 10.52
C LYS A 125 -0.04 4.09 11.09
N VAL A 126 0.66 5.11 10.62
CA VAL A 126 1.97 5.53 11.14
C VAL A 126 1.96 7.02 11.48
N GLN A 127 2.73 7.40 12.50
CA GLN A 127 2.86 8.77 13.01
C GLN A 127 4.26 9.29 12.76
#